data_AF-A0A196SN13-F1
#
_entry.id   AF-A0A196SN13-F1
#
_cell.length_a   1.000
_cell.length_b   1.000
_cell.length_c   1.000
_cell.angle_alpha   90.00
_cell.angle_beta   90.00
_cell.angle_gamma   90.00
#
_symmetry.space_group_name_H-M   'P 1'
#
loop_
_entity.id
_entity.type
_entity.pdbx_description
1 polymer ?
#
loop_
_entity_poly.entity_id
_entity_poly.type
_entity_poly.pdbx_seq_one_letter_code
_entity_poly.pdbx_strand_id
1 'polypeptide(L)'
;MPSSAVLQFLGTSAQRSTLFRATQSLALQLQYENAVGDWLFDCGELTTYHINQLKQREKRHNNGRARLLKTTRISKIFITHMHGDHVYGLPTLLSDIGMGRAQGNSKMDQPIDIYGPPTLSQYLKTVFQLTGAKCNFPCRIHELFAGEHDPRLSALDSSSTRIQYDDKRMSVEPVFPGSDGHWHLFSGPLGSVDAGRVFHGVECFGYVYTSPPPNRKLDKDRVATVFNEKGTDWVEMGITLSDVLKRLYSNSEVVFLDGTRINPTDPAFFTASSEGTKRVAILGDTCDASEMRPLLEGCDVMVHEATVAGLKREQVNEERVRASGHSTIRMACEFARSCNVRRLLLTHFSARYSSQHEAEMKQLAVAAFGSSNVALASDFFSEVVL
;
A
#
# COMPACT_ATOMS: atom_id res chain seq x y z
N MET A 1 3.84 13.89 -19.01
CA MET A 1 4.25 14.49 -17.72
C MET A 1 5.35 13.62 -17.14
N PRO A 2 6.30 14.17 -16.35
CA PRO A 2 7.35 13.36 -15.74
C PRO A 2 6.73 12.30 -14.82
N SER A 3 7.36 11.13 -14.76
CA SER A 3 7.02 10.12 -13.77
C SER A 3 7.26 10.70 -12.38
N SER A 4 6.38 10.40 -11.43
CA SER A 4 6.52 10.82 -10.04
C SER A 4 5.81 9.86 -9.11
N ALA A 5 6.39 9.66 -7.94
CA ALA A 5 5.78 8.97 -6.82
C ALA A 5 5.92 9.83 -5.57
N VAL A 6 4.81 10.11 -4.89
CA VAL A 6 4.78 10.96 -3.70
C VAL A 6 4.06 10.25 -2.57
N LEU A 7 4.72 10.12 -1.42
CA LEU A 7 4.10 9.74 -0.17
C LEU A 7 3.45 10.96 0.46
N GLN A 8 2.19 10.84 0.86
CA GLN A 8 1.41 11.89 1.50
C GLN A 8 0.79 11.34 2.78
N PHE A 9 1.36 11.73 3.92
CA PHE A 9 0.88 11.30 5.24
C PHE A 9 -0.43 12.04 5.54
N LEU A 10 -1.49 11.28 5.78
CA LEU A 10 -2.80 11.82 6.14
C LEU A 10 -2.99 11.76 7.65
N GLY A 11 -2.50 10.72 8.32
CA GLY A 11 -2.49 10.64 9.77
C GLY A 11 -1.27 9.86 10.27
N THR A 12 -0.75 10.30 11.42
CA THR A 12 0.55 9.86 11.97
C THR A 12 0.49 9.50 13.46
N SER A 13 -0.72 9.39 14.03
CA SER A 13 -0.95 9.05 15.44
C SER A 13 -1.20 7.57 15.63
N ALA A 14 -0.70 7.02 16.74
CA ALA A 14 -1.02 5.68 17.20
C ALA A 14 -2.29 5.63 18.03
N GLN A 15 -3.08 4.57 17.85
CA GLN A 15 -4.29 4.15 18.60
C GLN A 15 -5.50 5.10 18.52
N ARG A 16 -5.27 6.41 18.58
CA ARG A 16 -6.32 7.43 18.59
C ARG A 16 -5.84 8.72 17.97
N SER A 17 -6.79 9.51 17.49
CA SER A 17 -6.52 10.87 17.03
C SER A 17 -6.18 11.79 18.22
N THR A 18 -5.43 12.84 17.90
CA THR A 18 -5.15 13.97 18.78
C THR A 18 -5.52 15.27 18.07
N LEU A 19 -5.38 16.41 18.75
CA LEU A 19 -5.56 17.72 18.11
C LEU A 19 -4.60 17.98 16.95
N PHE A 20 -3.49 17.25 16.85
CA PHE A 20 -2.41 17.52 15.90
C PHE A 20 -2.09 16.36 14.96
N ARG A 21 -2.58 15.15 15.26
CA ARG A 21 -2.32 13.93 14.50
C ARG A 21 -3.58 13.08 14.43
N ALA A 22 -4.07 12.81 13.24
CA ALA A 22 -5.07 11.78 12.98
C ALA A 22 -4.47 10.38 13.07
N THR A 23 -5.33 9.38 13.20
CA THR A 23 -4.94 7.95 13.17
C THR A 23 -4.34 7.56 11.83
N GLN A 24 -3.60 6.45 11.80
CA GLN A 24 -2.77 6.02 10.68
C GLN A 24 -3.49 6.05 9.33
N SER A 25 -2.92 6.80 8.38
CA SER A 25 -3.26 6.71 6.96
C SER A 25 -2.21 7.40 6.10
N LEU A 26 -1.81 6.74 5.01
CA LEU A 26 -0.77 7.19 4.09
C LEU A 26 -1.24 7.01 2.65
N ALA A 27 -1.19 8.08 1.85
CA ALA A 27 -1.45 8.00 0.42
C ALA A 27 -0.14 7.92 -0.38
N LEU A 28 -0.13 7.08 -1.41
CA LEU A 28 0.92 7.01 -2.42
C LEU A 28 0.34 7.50 -3.76
N GLN A 29 0.77 8.67 -4.19
CA GLN A 29 0.32 9.29 -5.44
C GLN A 29 1.30 8.94 -6.56
N LEU A 30 0.84 8.15 -7.53
CA LEU A 30 1.66 7.58 -8.60
C LEU A 30 1.30 8.17 -9.95
N GLN A 31 2.30 8.56 -10.73
CA GLN A 31 2.17 9.03 -12.10
C GLN A 31 3.31 8.47 -12.92
N TYR A 32 2.99 7.68 -13.94
CA TYR A 32 3.97 7.09 -14.84
C TYR A 32 3.42 7.19 -16.25
N GLU A 33 4.11 7.93 -17.12
CA GLU A 33 3.69 8.16 -18.50
C GLU A 33 2.22 8.64 -18.60
N ASN A 34 1.33 7.76 -19.07
CA ASN A 34 -0.11 8.00 -19.25
C ASN A 34 -0.98 7.38 -18.14
N ALA A 35 -0.36 6.64 -17.20
CA ALA A 35 -1.04 6.03 -16.07
C ALA A 35 -0.92 6.93 -14.84
N VAL A 36 -2.03 7.11 -14.14
CA VAL A 36 -2.04 7.87 -12.91
C VAL A 36 -3.02 7.26 -11.91
N GLY A 37 -2.57 7.01 -10.68
CA GLY A 37 -3.38 6.41 -9.63
C GLY A 37 -2.98 6.91 -8.26
N ASP A 38 -3.93 6.93 -7.33
CA ASP A 38 -3.67 7.16 -5.92
C ASP A 38 -3.94 5.83 -5.19
N TRP A 39 -3.02 5.41 -4.34
CA TRP A 39 -3.16 4.23 -3.49
C TRP A 39 -3.13 4.65 -2.02
N LEU A 40 -3.78 3.88 -1.17
CA LEU A 40 -3.87 4.18 0.26
C LEU A 40 -3.33 3.01 1.09
N PHE A 41 -2.52 3.30 2.10
CA PHE A 41 -2.01 2.37 3.09
C PHE A 41 -2.59 2.77 4.45
N ASP A 42 -3.40 1.88 5.00
CA ASP A 42 -4.30 2.09 6.13
C ASP A 42 -5.30 3.25 5.92
N CYS A 43 -6.44 3.11 6.59
CA CYS A 43 -7.56 4.03 6.51
C CYS A 43 -8.18 4.21 7.89
N GLY A 44 -7.41 4.76 8.83
CA GLY A 44 -7.88 5.16 10.13
C GLY A 44 -9.02 6.16 10.10
N GLU A 45 -9.65 6.38 11.26
CA GLU A 45 -10.65 7.44 11.42
C GLU A 45 -10.12 8.80 10.91
N LEU A 46 -11.02 9.65 10.40
CA LEU A 46 -10.69 10.97 9.84
C LEU A 46 -9.91 10.99 8.51
N THR A 47 -9.57 9.84 7.92
CA THR A 47 -8.87 9.79 6.61
C THR A 47 -9.57 10.64 5.54
N THR A 48 -10.87 10.45 5.33
CA THR A 48 -11.65 11.25 4.34
C THR A 48 -11.68 12.74 4.69
N TYR A 49 -11.78 13.07 5.98
CA TYR A 49 -11.73 14.45 6.46
C TYR A 49 -10.36 15.08 6.15
N HIS A 50 -9.26 14.36 6.37
CA HIS A 50 -7.89 14.84 6.09
C HIS A 50 -7.61 14.99 4.60
N ILE A 51 -8.11 14.07 3.76
CA ILE A 51 -8.06 14.26 2.30
C ILE A 51 -8.75 15.57 1.92
N ASN A 52 -9.91 15.88 2.49
CA ASN A 52 -10.63 17.12 2.20
C ASN A 52 -9.92 18.37 2.77
N GLN A 53 -9.30 18.29 3.94
CA GLN A 53 -8.46 19.36 4.48
C GLN A 53 -7.26 19.64 3.56
N LEU A 54 -6.54 18.60 3.14
CA LEU A 54 -5.41 18.71 2.21
C LEU A 54 -5.84 19.42 0.92
N LYS A 55 -6.99 19.02 0.36
CA LYS A 55 -7.55 19.67 -0.84
C LYS A 55 -7.75 21.18 -0.65
N GLN A 56 -8.23 21.61 0.52
CA GLN A 56 -8.43 23.03 0.81
C GLN A 56 -7.11 23.78 0.99
N ARG A 57 -6.11 23.14 1.62
CA ARG A 57 -4.78 23.72 1.82
C ARG A 57 -4.07 23.94 0.48
N GLU A 58 -4.05 22.94 -0.40
CA GLU A 58 -3.37 23.03 -1.69
C GLU A 58 -4.01 24.04 -2.65
N LYS A 59 -5.34 24.16 -2.65
CA LYS A 59 -6.05 25.19 -3.42
C LYS A 59 -5.61 26.60 -3.05
N ARG A 60 -5.29 26.84 -1.78
CA ARG A 60 -4.84 28.15 -1.27
C ARG A 60 -3.37 28.45 -1.58
N HIS A 61 -2.51 27.44 -1.53
CA HIS A 61 -1.05 27.67 -1.57
C HIS A 61 -0.41 27.53 -2.96
N ASN A 62 -0.96 26.74 -3.88
CA ASN A 62 -0.23 26.35 -5.09
C ASN A 62 -0.79 26.90 -6.41
N ASN A 63 -1.68 27.92 -6.39
CA ASN A 63 -2.35 28.43 -7.60
C ASN A 63 -2.90 27.31 -8.52
N GLY A 64 -3.31 26.17 -7.94
CA GLY A 64 -3.80 25.00 -8.67
C GLY A 64 -2.76 24.14 -9.40
N ARG A 65 -1.45 24.32 -9.18
CA ARG A 65 -0.38 23.57 -9.89
C ARG A 65 0.02 22.24 -9.24
N ALA A 66 -0.18 22.05 -7.93
CA ALA A 66 0.15 20.79 -7.27
C ALA A 66 -0.90 19.70 -7.53
N ARG A 67 -0.43 18.44 -7.59
CA ARG A 67 -1.29 17.29 -7.84
C ARG A 67 -2.13 16.98 -6.60
N LEU A 68 -3.41 17.33 -6.70
CA LEU A 68 -4.40 17.06 -5.66
C LEU A 68 -4.70 15.56 -5.50
N LEU A 69 -4.58 15.05 -4.27
CA LEU A 69 -5.13 13.75 -3.87
C LEU A 69 -6.67 13.79 -3.98
N LYS A 70 -7.27 12.81 -4.66
CA LYS A 70 -8.73 12.73 -4.83
C LYS A 70 -9.25 11.35 -4.44
N THR A 71 -10.28 11.31 -3.61
CA THR A 71 -10.97 10.07 -3.22
C THR A 71 -11.42 9.26 -4.44
N THR A 72 -11.95 9.91 -5.48
CA THR A 72 -12.39 9.27 -6.73
C THR A 72 -11.27 8.67 -7.59
N ARG A 73 -9.99 8.96 -7.30
CA ARG A 73 -8.82 8.40 -7.97
C ARG A 73 -8.18 7.25 -7.19
N ILE A 74 -8.63 7.01 -5.96
CA ILE A 74 -8.20 5.87 -5.18
C ILE A 74 -8.65 4.61 -5.91
N SER A 75 -7.68 3.77 -6.24
CA SER A 75 -7.89 2.52 -6.99
C SER A 75 -7.45 1.29 -6.21
N LYS A 76 -6.55 1.47 -5.24
CA LYS A 76 -6.06 0.41 -4.36
C LYS A 76 -5.93 0.89 -2.93
N ILE A 77 -6.31 0.04 -1.99
CA ILE A 77 -6.19 0.26 -0.54
C ILE A 77 -5.50 -0.97 0.05
N PHE A 78 -4.53 -0.75 0.93
CA PHE A 78 -3.76 -1.80 1.60
C PHE A 78 -3.93 -1.60 3.11
N ILE A 79 -4.48 -2.59 3.80
CA ILE A 79 -4.69 -2.58 5.24
C ILE A 79 -3.62 -3.45 5.87
N THR A 80 -2.84 -2.89 6.79
CA THR A 80 -1.74 -3.60 7.45
C THR A 80 -2.28 -4.62 8.44
N HIS A 81 -3.26 -4.22 9.27
CA HIS A 81 -3.93 -5.07 10.24
C HIS A 81 -5.32 -4.51 10.62
N MET A 82 -6.08 -5.26 11.42
CA MET A 82 -7.50 -4.96 11.71
C MET A 82 -7.74 -4.08 12.95
N HIS A 83 -6.73 -3.43 13.53
CA HIS A 83 -6.99 -2.46 14.60
C HIS A 83 -7.76 -1.24 14.10
N GLY A 84 -8.59 -0.67 14.97
CA GLY A 84 -9.57 0.35 14.59
C GLY A 84 -8.96 1.62 14.00
N ASP A 85 -7.82 2.04 14.53
CA ASP A 85 -7.06 3.20 14.05
C ASP A 85 -6.42 3.00 12.67
N HIS A 86 -6.52 1.80 12.09
CA HIS A 86 -6.11 1.50 10.71
C HIS A 86 -7.29 1.24 9.77
N VAL A 87 -8.50 0.96 10.29
CA VAL A 87 -9.65 0.53 9.45
C VAL A 87 -10.95 1.31 9.64
N TYR A 88 -11.14 2.05 10.74
CA TYR A 88 -12.44 2.68 11.05
C TYR A 88 -12.85 3.77 10.06
N GLY A 89 -11.91 4.37 9.32
CA GLY A 89 -12.22 5.29 8.23
C GLY A 89 -12.70 4.60 6.97
N LEU A 90 -12.38 3.32 6.78
CA LEU A 90 -12.59 2.60 5.52
C LEU A 90 -14.07 2.59 5.06
N PRO A 91 -15.06 2.25 5.92
CA PRO A 91 -16.47 2.30 5.51
C PRO A 91 -16.93 3.69 5.06
N THR A 92 -16.43 4.74 5.72
CA THR A 92 -16.76 6.13 5.39
C THR A 92 -16.14 6.56 4.06
N LEU A 93 -14.89 6.16 3.81
CA LEU A 93 -14.19 6.43 2.54
C LEU A 93 -14.90 5.76 1.37
N LEU A 94 -15.27 4.48 1.49
CA LEU A 94 -15.96 3.76 0.43
C LEU A 94 -17.34 4.37 0.13
N SER A 95 -18.07 4.79 1.16
CA SER A 95 -19.33 5.52 0.99
C SER A 95 -19.15 6.86 0.25
N ASP A 96 -18.13 7.66 0.62
CA ASP A 96 -17.79 8.93 -0.04
C ASP A 96 -17.44 8.74 -1.52
N ILE A 97 -16.62 7.73 -1.83
CA ILE A 97 -16.26 7.38 -3.21
C ILE A 97 -17.51 6.98 -3.99
N GLY A 98 -18.39 6.16 -3.42
CA GLY A 98 -19.62 5.71 -4.06
C GLY A 98 -20.55 6.87 -4.39
N MET A 99 -20.73 7.80 -3.46
CA MET A 99 -21.50 9.03 -3.69
C MET A 99 -20.86 9.91 -4.77
N GLY A 100 -19.55 10.15 -4.69
CA GLY A 100 -18.84 10.99 -5.65
C GLY A 100 -18.84 10.42 -7.08
N ARG A 101 -18.74 9.10 -7.23
CA ARG A 101 -18.84 8.43 -8.54
C ARG A 101 -20.25 8.47 -9.12
N ALA A 102 -21.27 8.37 -8.26
CA ALA A 102 -22.67 8.46 -8.69
C ALA A 102 -23.05 9.83 -9.27
N GLN A 103 -22.46 10.90 -8.74
CA GLN A 103 -22.70 12.26 -9.23
C GLN A 103 -21.92 12.58 -10.53
N GLY A 104 -20.88 11.82 -10.85
CA GLY A 104 -19.88 12.17 -11.89
C GLY A 104 -19.94 11.38 -13.21
N ASN A 105 -20.93 10.50 -13.40
CA ASN A 105 -21.26 9.72 -14.62
C ASN A 105 -20.15 8.94 -15.37
N SER A 106 -18.88 8.97 -14.95
CA SER A 106 -17.76 8.53 -15.81
C SER A 106 -16.87 7.42 -15.24
N LYS A 107 -17.10 6.96 -14.00
CA LYS A 107 -16.22 5.97 -13.33
C LYS A 107 -16.93 4.96 -12.42
N MET A 108 -18.23 4.74 -12.59
CA MET A 108 -18.95 3.78 -11.75
C MET A 108 -18.37 2.37 -11.85
N ASP A 109 -17.90 1.97 -13.04
CA ASP A 109 -17.45 0.59 -13.29
C ASP A 109 -15.97 0.34 -12.96
N GLN A 110 -15.19 1.37 -12.57
CA GLN A 110 -13.79 1.15 -12.23
C GLN A 110 -13.68 0.44 -10.87
N PRO A 111 -13.05 -0.73 -10.76
CA PRO A 111 -12.95 -1.42 -9.49
C PRO A 111 -12.04 -0.68 -8.50
N ILE A 112 -12.30 -0.87 -7.21
CA ILE A 112 -11.31 -0.63 -6.14
C ILE A 112 -10.87 -1.98 -5.62
N ASP A 113 -9.56 -2.20 -5.57
CA ASP A 113 -8.96 -3.35 -4.89
C ASP A 113 -8.61 -2.99 -3.46
N ILE A 114 -9.02 -3.80 -2.49
CA ILE A 114 -8.68 -3.63 -1.08
C ILE A 114 -7.95 -4.89 -0.63
N TYR A 115 -6.68 -4.75 -0.25
CA TYR A 115 -5.83 -5.84 0.23
C TYR A 115 -5.72 -5.74 1.75
N GLY A 116 -5.78 -6.86 2.46
CA GLY A 116 -5.54 -6.87 3.90
C GLY A 116 -5.75 -8.23 4.56
N PRO A 117 -5.76 -8.30 5.90
CA PRO A 117 -5.92 -9.56 6.62
C PRO A 117 -7.28 -10.22 6.35
N PRO A 118 -7.38 -11.55 6.54
CA PRO A 118 -8.65 -12.25 6.68
C PRO A 118 -9.54 -11.54 7.70
N THR A 119 -10.86 -11.53 7.46
CA THR A 119 -11.93 -10.78 8.19
C THR A 119 -12.20 -9.36 7.70
N LEU A 120 -11.38 -8.78 6.83
CA LEU A 120 -11.62 -7.45 6.26
C LEU A 120 -12.96 -7.37 5.53
N SER A 121 -13.30 -8.39 4.74
CA SER A 121 -14.59 -8.48 4.07
C SER A 121 -15.75 -8.62 5.06
N GLN A 122 -15.56 -9.38 6.13
CA GLN A 122 -16.54 -9.56 7.20
C GLN A 122 -16.87 -8.23 7.88
N TYR A 123 -15.84 -7.43 8.20
CA TYR A 123 -15.97 -6.09 8.76
C TYR A 123 -16.80 -5.19 7.83
N LEU A 124 -16.39 -5.06 6.56
CA LEU A 124 -17.06 -4.19 5.60
C LEU A 124 -18.50 -4.59 5.33
N LYS A 125 -18.75 -5.88 5.07
CA LYS A 125 -20.09 -6.42 4.82
C LYS A 125 -21.01 -6.22 6.02
N THR A 126 -20.50 -6.41 7.24
CA THR A 126 -21.27 -6.19 8.48
C THR A 126 -21.66 -4.74 8.64
N VAL A 127 -20.70 -3.81 8.51
CA VAL A 127 -20.98 -2.37 8.62
C VAL A 127 -22.00 -1.95 7.55
N PHE A 128 -21.82 -2.40 6.30
CA PHE A 128 -22.71 -2.01 5.21
C PHE A 128 -24.11 -2.62 5.35
N GLN A 129 -24.23 -3.87 5.79
CA GLN A 129 -25.52 -4.49 6.12
C GLN A 129 -26.25 -3.71 7.22
N LEU A 130 -25.59 -3.42 8.35
CA LEU A 130 -26.21 -2.80 9.52
C LEU A 130 -26.60 -1.32 9.28
N THR A 131 -25.84 -0.63 8.44
CA THR A 131 -26.08 0.79 8.12
C THR A 131 -26.96 1.00 6.88
N GLY A 132 -27.23 -0.06 6.12
CA GLY A 132 -27.93 0.02 4.84
C GLY A 132 -27.10 0.64 3.71
N ALA A 133 -25.78 0.77 3.88
CA ALA A 133 -24.89 1.31 2.86
C ALA A 133 -24.76 0.34 1.66
N LYS A 134 -24.58 0.90 0.46
CA LYS A 134 -24.42 0.14 -0.79
C LYS A 134 -23.07 0.43 -1.44
N CYS A 135 -22.44 -0.61 -1.97
CA CYS A 135 -21.21 -0.48 -2.71
C CYS A 135 -21.53 -0.04 -4.15
N ASN A 136 -21.56 1.27 -4.42
CA ASN A 136 -22.01 1.80 -5.71
C ASN A 136 -20.98 1.68 -6.86
N PHE A 137 -19.99 0.82 -6.71
CA PHE A 137 -18.93 0.52 -7.67
C PHE A 137 -18.36 -0.88 -7.39
N PRO A 138 -17.69 -1.54 -8.34
CA PRO A 138 -17.03 -2.82 -8.06
C PRO A 138 -15.94 -2.68 -7.00
N CYS A 139 -16.00 -3.48 -5.94
CA CYS A 139 -15.04 -3.51 -4.83
C CYS A 139 -14.55 -4.94 -4.67
N ARG A 140 -13.26 -5.17 -4.95
CA ARG A 140 -12.63 -6.49 -4.85
C ARG A 140 -11.78 -6.53 -3.58
N ILE A 141 -12.15 -7.40 -2.65
CA ILE A 141 -11.45 -7.54 -1.36
C ILE A 141 -10.53 -8.75 -1.46
N HIS A 142 -9.24 -8.51 -1.36
CA HIS A 142 -8.16 -9.49 -1.44
C HIS A 142 -7.66 -9.79 -0.02
N GLU A 143 -8.06 -10.92 0.55
CA GLU A 143 -7.70 -11.30 1.92
C GLU A 143 -6.43 -12.18 1.92
N LEU A 144 -5.40 -11.77 2.66
CA LEU A 144 -4.08 -12.40 2.68
C LEU A 144 -4.06 -13.57 3.69
N PHE A 145 -4.42 -14.77 3.24
CA PHE A 145 -4.43 -15.98 4.07
C PHE A 145 -3.04 -16.59 4.22
N ALA A 146 -2.81 -17.30 5.34
CA ALA A 146 -1.54 -17.98 5.60
C ALA A 146 -1.25 -19.14 4.63
N GLY A 147 -2.27 -19.71 4.01
CA GLY A 147 -2.17 -20.80 3.04
C GLY A 147 -3.54 -21.41 2.72
N GLU A 148 -3.57 -22.38 1.81
CA GLU A 148 -4.80 -23.01 1.31
C GLU A 148 -5.59 -23.80 2.37
N HIS A 149 -4.97 -24.08 3.51
CA HIS A 149 -5.56 -24.81 4.63
C HIS A 149 -5.97 -23.90 5.80
N ASP A 150 -5.97 -22.58 5.61
CA ASP A 150 -6.39 -21.64 6.66
C ASP A 150 -7.87 -21.88 7.03
N PRO A 151 -8.19 -22.17 8.31
CA PRO A 151 -9.55 -22.53 8.73
C PRO A 151 -10.55 -21.39 8.52
N ARG A 152 -10.09 -20.14 8.36
CA ARG A 152 -10.94 -18.98 8.13
C ARG A 152 -11.50 -18.93 6.71
N LEU A 153 -10.95 -19.71 5.76
CA LEU A 153 -11.47 -19.79 4.39
C LEU A 153 -12.94 -20.25 4.34
N SER A 154 -13.37 -21.09 5.29
CA SER A 154 -14.77 -21.52 5.35
C SER A 154 -15.74 -20.38 5.61
N ALA A 155 -15.28 -19.29 6.26
CA ALA A 155 -16.10 -18.11 6.54
C ALA A 155 -16.37 -17.25 5.29
N LEU A 156 -15.63 -17.48 4.19
CA LEU A 156 -15.90 -16.84 2.91
C LEU A 156 -17.17 -17.40 2.25
N ASP A 157 -17.56 -18.63 2.59
CA ASP A 157 -18.86 -19.17 2.18
C ASP A 157 -19.97 -18.48 2.99
N SER A 158 -20.75 -17.65 2.28
CA SER A 158 -21.88 -16.89 2.81
C SER A 158 -22.92 -17.74 3.55
N SER A 159 -22.99 -19.06 3.30
CA SER A 159 -23.90 -19.96 4.00
C SER A 159 -23.55 -20.16 5.49
N SER A 160 -22.30 -19.88 5.88
CA SER A 160 -21.77 -20.16 7.21
C SER A 160 -21.83 -18.98 8.19
N THR A 161 -22.12 -17.76 7.70
CA THR A 161 -22.09 -16.54 8.53
C THR A 161 -23.48 -15.89 8.63
N ARG A 162 -23.74 -15.15 9.72
CA ARG A 162 -24.98 -14.37 9.90
C ARG A 162 -25.04 -13.10 9.05
N ILE A 163 -24.01 -12.86 8.23
CA ILE A 163 -23.86 -11.62 7.45
C ILE A 163 -24.55 -11.81 6.11
N GLN A 164 -25.63 -11.08 5.91
CA GLN A 164 -26.49 -11.13 4.74
C GLN A 164 -26.30 -9.86 3.91
N TYR A 165 -25.09 -9.67 3.38
CA TYR A 165 -24.78 -8.58 2.46
C TYR A 165 -24.59 -9.12 1.04
N ASP A 166 -25.62 -8.99 0.20
CA ASP A 166 -25.71 -9.60 -1.14
C ASP A 166 -25.48 -8.58 -2.28
N ASP A 167 -24.71 -7.52 -2.03
CA ASP A 167 -24.29 -6.61 -3.11
C ASP A 167 -23.20 -7.28 -3.94
N LYS A 168 -23.57 -7.82 -5.11
CA LYS A 168 -22.67 -8.53 -6.05
C LYS A 168 -21.48 -7.70 -6.54
N ARG A 169 -21.49 -6.39 -6.31
CA ARG A 169 -20.34 -5.52 -6.62
C ARG A 169 -19.20 -5.69 -5.63
N MET A 170 -19.44 -6.25 -4.44
CA MET A 170 -18.41 -6.56 -3.46
C MET A 170 -18.01 -8.03 -3.54
N SER A 171 -16.87 -8.32 -4.16
CA SER A 171 -16.30 -9.68 -4.23
C SER A 171 -15.19 -9.85 -3.20
N VAL A 172 -14.92 -11.11 -2.84
CA VAL A 172 -13.81 -11.49 -1.93
C VAL A 172 -12.99 -12.57 -2.61
N GLU A 173 -11.68 -12.37 -2.63
CA GLU A 173 -10.70 -13.26 -3.26
C GLU A 173 -9.61 -13.59 -2.22
N PRO A 174 -9.37 -14.87 -1.89
CA PRO A 174 -8.24 -15.23 -1.04
C PRO A 174 -6.92 -15.09 -1.83
N VAL A 175 -5.89 -14.57 -1.17
CA VAL A 175 -4.52 -14.46 -1.70
C VAL A 175 -3.57 -15.22 -0.78
N PHE A 176 -2.72 -16.06 -1.36
CA PHE A 176 -1.79 -16.93 -0.65
C PHE A 176 -0.34 -16.50 -0.88
N PRO A 177 0.58 -16.80 0.06
CA PRO A 177 1.99 -16.52 -0.16
C PRO A 177 2.58 -17.44 -1.24
N GLY A 178 3.59 -16.94 -1.94
CA GLY A 178 4.44 -17.72 -2.82
C GLY A 178 5.36 -18.67 -2.04
N SER A 179 6.18 -19.41 -2.77
CA SER A 179 7.15 -20.35 -2.18
C SER A 179 8.23 -19.68 -1.32
N ASP A 180 8.42 -18.37 -1.48
CA ASP A 180 9.32 -17.55 -0.67
C ASP A 180 8.68 -17.05 0.64
N GLY A 181 7.41 -17.38 0.89
CA GLY A 181 6.67 -16.96 2.08
C GLY A 181 6.11 -15.54 2.01
N HIS A 182 6.08 -14.93 0.81
CA HIS A 182 5.59 -13.56 0.60
C HIS A 182 4.40 -13.51 -0.36
N TRP A 183 3.55 -12.50 -0.24
CA TRP A 183 2.37 -12.34 -1.11
C TRP A 183 2.70 -11.37 -2.25
N HIS A 184 2.74 -11.88 -3.48
CA HIS A 184 2.90 -11.06 -4.68
C HIS A 184 1.52 -10.57 -5.17
N LEU A 185 1.10 -9.39 -4.70
CA LEU A 185 -0.32 -8.97 -4.78
C LEU A 185 -0.78 -8.66 -6.20
N PHE A 186 0.02 -7.88 -6.94
CA PHE A 186 -0.20 -7.57 -8.34
C PHE A 186 1.02 -6.90 -8.95
N SER A 187 1.06 -6.89 -10.27
CA SER A 187 1.95 -6.06 -11.07
C SER A 187 1.14 -5.28 -12.09
N GLY A 188 1.45 -3.99 -12.26
CA GLY A 188 0.69 -3.09 -13.12
C GLY A 188 1.51 -1.95 -13.72
N PRO A 189 0.87 -1.08 -14.55
CA PRO A 189 1.54 0.04 -15.20
C PRO A 189 2.05 1.11 -14.23
N LEU A 190 1.53 1.13 -13.00
CA LEU A 190 1.97 2.03 -11.92
C LEU A 190 3.00 1.38 -11.00
N GLY A 191 3.39 0.12 -11.24
CA GLY A 191 4.32 -0.66 -10.42
C GLY A 191 3.67 -1.93 -9.86
N SER A 192 4.41 -2.63 -9.00
CA SER A 192 3.96 -3.82 -8.28
C SER A 192 3.93 -3.58 -6.78
N VAL A 193 3.18 -4.42 -6.06
CA VAL A 193 3.21 -4.46 -4.60
C VAL A 193 3.34 -5.90 -4.12
N ASP A 194 4.33 -6.12 -3.27
CA ASP A 194 4.50 -7.35 -2.49
C ASP A 194 4.13 -7.10 -1.03
N ALA A 195 3.72 -8.14 -0.31
CA ALA A 195 3.48 -8.07 1.12
C ALA A 195 4.22 -9.18 1.87
N GLY A 196 4.57 -8.91 3.12
CA GLY A 196 5.19 -9.87 4.03
C GLY A 196 4.64 -9.70 5.44
N ARG A 197 4.72 -10.77 6.23
CA ARG A 197 4.31 -10.72 7.64
C ARG A 197 5.28 -9.87 8.45
N VAL A 198 4.73 -9.14 9.40
CA VAL A 198 5.48 -8.46 10.46
C VAL A 198 4.85 -8.82 11.80
N PHE A 199 5.66 -8.87 12.86
CA PHE A 199 5.18 -9.28 14.16
C PHE A 199 4.42 -8.14 14.85
N HIS A 200 3.19 -8.42 15.26
CA HIS A 200 2.34 -7.55 16.07
C HIS A 200 1.38 -8.39 16.92
N GLY A 201 0.58 -7.76 17.80
CA GLY A 201 -0.37 -8.45 18.68
C GLY A 201 -1.53 -9.15 17.93
N VAL A 202 -1.77 -8.77 16.68
CA VAL A 202 -2.69 -9.41 15.74
C VAL A 202 -1.97 -9.66 14.41
N GLU A 203 -2.59 -10.41 13.50
CA GLU A 203 -2.06 -10.61 12.15
C GLU A 203 -1.84 -9.26 11.45
N CYS A 204 -0.58 -9.00 11.07
CA CYS A 204 -0.12 -7.73 10.52
C CYS A 204 0.84 -7.95 9.35
N PHE A 205 0.78 -7.04 8.39
CA PHE A 205 1.56 -7.07 7.16
C PHE A 205 2.31 -5.76 6.94
N GLY A 206 3.50 -5.87 6.34
CA GLY A 206 4.15 -4.78 5.63
C GLY A 206 3.98 -4.94 4.13
N TYR A 207 4.09 -3.83 3.40
CA TYR A 207 3.97 -3.78 1.95
C TYR A 207 5.21 -3.15 1.31
N VAL A 208 5.67 -3.67 0.17
CA VAL A 208 6.74 -3.08 -0.64
C VAL A 208 6.20 -2.73 -2.00
N TYR A 209 6.13 -1.43 -2.27
CA TYR A 209 5.90 -0.91 -3.61
C TYR A 209 7.20 -0.93 -4.41
N THR A 210 7.15 -1.46 -5.63
CA THR A 210 8.24 -1.36 -6.61
C THR A 210 7.76 -0.59 -7.84
N SER A 211 8.45 0.52 -8.18
CA SER A 211 8.12 1.31 -9.35
C SER A 211 8.31 0.52 -10.65
N PRO A 212 7.60 0.89 -11.73
CA PRO A 212 8.04 0.51 -13.07
C PRO A 212 9.49 0.99 -13.30
N PRO A 213 10.29 0.26 -14.09
CA PRO A 213 11.60 0.74 -14.49
C PRO A 213 11.46 2.05 -15.31
N PRO A 214 12.22 3.12 -14.99
CA PRO A 214 12.08 4.40 -15.67
C PRO A 214 12.57 4.32 -17.12
N ASN A 215 11.91 5.02 -18.05
CA ASN A 215 12.30 5.14 -19.47
C ASN A 215 12.46 3.80 -20.23
N ARG A 216 11.84 2.72 -19.74
CA ARG A 216 11.93 1.40 -20.36
C ARG A 216 11.06 1.35 -21.62
N LYS A 217 11.68 1.29 -22.80
CA LYS A 217 10.96 1.06 -24.06
C LYS A 217 10.84 -0.44 -24.29
N LEU A 218 9.60 -0.90 -24.43
CA LEU A 218 9.31 -2.24 -24.93
C LEU A 218 9.67 -2.33 -26.40
N ASP A 219 10.46 -3.35 -26.75
CA ASP A 219 10.71 -3.73 -28.13
C ASP A 219 9.48 -4.46 -28.67
N LYS A 220 8.54 -3.68 -29.23
CA LYS A 220 7.27 -4.19 -29.73
C LYS A 220 7.47 -5.16 -30.89
N ASP A 221 8.49 -4.95 -31.71
CA ASP A 221 8.76 -5.79 -32.88
C ASP A 221 9.24 -7.17 -32.43
N ARG A 222 10.10 -7.22 -31.41
CA ARG A 222 10.54 -8.48 -30.81
C ARG A 222 9.40 -9.22 -30.11
N VAL A 223 8.53 -8.51 -29.39
CA VAL A 223 7.32 -9.14 -28.80
C VAL A 223 6.39 -9.66 -29.88
N ALA A 224 6.17 -8.90 -30.95
CA ALA A 224 5.35 -9.33 -32.08
C ALA A 224 5.93 -10.59 -32.74
N THR A 225 7.25 -10.67 -32.87
CA THR A 225 7.95 -11.85 -33.40
C THR A 225 7.65 -13.08 -32.55
N VAL A 226 7.88 -13.01 -31.23
CA VAL A 226 7.60 -14.13 -30.32
C VAL A 226 6.11 -14.48 -30.29
N PHE A 227 5.23 -13.49 -30.30
CA PHE A 227 3.78 -13.73 -30.34
C PHE A 227 3.35 -14.45 -31.63
N ASN A 228 3.89 -14.06 -32.78
CA ASN A 228 3.59 -14.72 -34.05
C ASN A 228 4.13 -16.15 -34.10
N GLU A 229 5.27 -16.41 -33.47
CA GLU A 229 5.88 -17.74 -33.43
C GLU A 229 5.22 -18.69 -32.42
N LYS A 230 4.79 -18.15 -31.26
CA LYS A 230 4.40 -18.94 -30.08
C LYS A 230 2.94 -18.80 -29.67
N GLY A 231 2.23 -17.82 -30.22
CA GLY A 231 0.89 -17.42 -29.80
C GLY A 231 -0.26 -18.02 -30.61
N THR A 232 -0.03 -19.02 -31.46
CA THR A 232 -1.08 -19.61 -32.32
C THR A 232 -2.31 -20.03 -31.52
N ASP A 233 -2.11 -20.76 -30.41
CA ASP A 233 -3.20 -21.20 -29.53
C ASP A 233 -3.94 -20.01 -28.90
N TRP A 234 -3.20 -18.94 -28.58
CA TRP A 234 -3.78 -17.72 -28.00
C TRP A 234 -4.65 -16.99 -29.01
N VAL A 235 -4.25 -16.96 -30.29
CA VAL A 235 -5.07 -16.41 -31.37
C VAL A 235 -6.37 -17.21 -31.51
N GLU A 236 -6.31 -18.55 -31.44
CA GLU A 236 -7.52 -19.40 -31.44
C GLU A 236 -8.44 -19.12 -30.25
N MET A 237 -7.87 -18.79 -29.09
CA MET A 237 -8.59 -18.35 -27.90
C MET A 237 -9.06 -16.89 -27.95
N GLY A 238 -8.79 -16.16 -29.05
CA GLY A 238 -9.16 -14.76 -29.22
C GLY A 238 -8.28 -13.74 -28.50
N ILE A 239 -7.13 -14.15 -27.96
CA ILE A 239 -6.15 -13.26 -27.33
C ILE A 239 -5.27 -12.64 -28.42
N THR A 240 -5.14 -11.32 -28.40
CA THR A 240 -4.40 -10.58 -29.44
C THR A 240 -3.01 -10.13 -28.97
N LEU A 241 -2.15 -9.76 -29.92
CA LEU A 241 -0.88 -9.07 -29.62
C LEU A 241 -1.10 -7.83 -28.74
N SER A 242 -2.21 -7.11 -28.92
CA SER A 242 -2.55 -5.95 -28.10
C SER A 242 -2.75 -6.33 -26.63
N ASP A 243 -3.34 -7.50 -26.36
CA ASP A 243 -3.55 -7.99 -24.99
C ASP A 243 -2.24 -8.45 -24.35
N VAL A 244 -1.35 -9.05 -25.13
CA VAL A 244 0.03 -9.39 -24.72
C VAL A 244 0.82 -8.12 -24.38
N LEU A 245 0.79 -7.12 -25.26
CA LEU A 245 1.45 -5.84 -25.01
C LEU A 245 0.89 -5.15 -23.76
N LYS A 246 -0.43 -5.18 -23.55
CA LYS A 246 -1.05 -4.66 -22.32
C LYS A 246 -0.54 -5.38 -21.07
N ARG A 247 -0.43 -6.72 -21.10
CA ARG A 247 0.14 -7.52 -20.00
C ARG A 247 1.59 -7.13 -19.71
N LEU A 248 2.40 -6.95 -20.75
CA LEU A 248 3.80 -6.55 -20.61
C LEU A 248 3.96 -5.11 -20.09
N TYR A 249 3.13 -4.17 -20.57
CA TYR A 249 3.06 -2.81 -20.04
C TYR A 249 2.51 -2.75 -18.61
N SER A 250 1.72 -3.74 -18.20
CA SER A 250 1.32 -3.92 -16.81
C SER A 250 2.35 -4.71 -15.99
N ASN A 251 3.60 -4.83 -16.46
CA ASN A 251 4.66 -5.59 -15.80
C ASN A 251 4.23 -7.02 -15.40
N SER A 252 3.32 -7.64 -16.14
CA SER A 252 2.90 -9.01 -15.94
C SER A 252 3.69 -9.93 -16.89
N GLU A 253 4.20 -11.05 -16.37
CA GLU A 253 4.84 -12.06 -17.20
C GLU A 253 3.84 -12.65 -18.20
N VAL A 254 4.31 -12.89 -19.42
CA VAL A 254 3.57 -13.61 -20.45
C VAL A 254 4.20 -14.99 -20.58
N VAL A 255 3.42 -16.03 -20.28
CA VAL A 255 3.83 -17.44 -20.42
C VAL A 255 2.96 -18.06 -21.50
N PHE A 256 3.59 -18.47 -22.61
CA PHE A 256 2.93 -19.21 -23.69
C PHE A 256 2.72 -20.68 -23.30
N LEU A 257 1.86 -21.40 -24.02
CA LEU A 257 1.53 -22.80 -23.70
C LEU A 257 2.73 -23.75 -23.85
N ASP A 258 3.68 -23.42 -24.74
CA ASP A 258 4.93 -24.17 -24.90
C ASP A 258 5.97 -23.88 -23.79
N GLY A 259 5.61 -23.05 -22.80
CA GLY A 259 6.47 -22.65 -21.70
C GLY A 259 7.38 -21.47 -22.00
N THR A 260 7.36 -20.90 -23.21
CA THR A 260 8.10 -19.67 -23.54
C THR A 260 7.63 -18.53 -22.66
N ARG A 261 8.57 -17.74 -22.13
CA ARG A 261 8.26 -16.61 -21.24
C ARG A 261 8.78 -15.30 -21.81
N ILE A 262 7.96 -14.25 -21.74
CA ILE A 262 8.42 -12.87 -21.88
C ILE A 262 8.32 -12.24 -20.50
N ASN A 263 9.47 -12.07 -19.87
CA ASN A 263 9.52 -11.46 -18.55
C ASN A 263 9.59 -9.93 -18.68
N PRO A 264 8.73 -9.18 -17.98
CA PRO A 264 8.75 -7.72 -17.94
C PRO A 264 9.89 -7.19 -17.06
N THR A 265 10.97 -7.91 -16.89
CA THR A 265 12.26 -7.40 -16.44
C THR A 265 13.40 -7.82 -17.36
N ASP A 266 13.11 -8.64 -18.38
CA ASP A 266 14.11 -9.14 -19.33
C ASP A 266 14.66 -8.00 -20.20
N PRO A 267 15.98 -7.74 -20.17
CA PRO A 267 16.62 -6.76 -21.03
C PRO A 267 16.57 -7.12 -22.52
N ALA A 268 16.25 -8.37 -22.88
CA ALA A 268 16.09 -8.79 -24.27
C ALA A 268 14.86 -8.15 -24.94
N PHE A 269 13.77 -7.93 -24.20
CA PHE A 269 12.51 -7.39 -24.71
C PHE A 269 12.31 -5.91 -24.39
N PHE A 270 13.17 -5.34 -23.56
CA PHE A 270 13.03 -3.96 -23.14
C PHE A 270 14.39 -3.31 -22.87
N THR A 271 14.52 -2.03 -23.24
CA THR A 271 15.76 -1.30 -22.97
C THR A 271 16.05 -1.20 -21.48
N ALA A 272 17.24 -1.62 -21.05
CA ALA A 272 17.68 -1.45 -19.68
C ALA A 272 17.68 0.03 -19.30
N SER A 273 17.08 0.35 -18.16
CA SER A 273 17.20 1.69 -17.57
C SER A 273 18.45 1.76 -16.73
N SER A 274 19.25 2.82 -16.91
CA SER A 274 20.43 3.08 -16.08
C SER A 274 20.07 3.45 -14.63
N GLU A 275 18.82 3.82 -14.34
CA GLU A 275 18.40 4.38 -13.05
C GLU A 275 17.74 3.37 -12.09
N GLY A 276 17.49 2.12 -12.54
CA GLY A 276 16.86 1.06 -11.73
C GLY A 276 15.42 1.36 -11.30
N THR A 277 14.76 0.42 -10.61
CA THR A 277 13.43 0.65 -10.00
C THR A 277 13.58 1.32 -8.62
N LYS A 278 12.54 2.05 -8.20
CA LYS A 278 12.42 2.59 -6.86
C LYS A 278 11.60 1.65 -5.97
N ARG A 279 12.08 1.40 -4.76
CA ARG A 279 11.42 0.51 -3.80
C ARG A 279 11.06 1.25 -2.52
N VAL A 280 9.78 1.20 -2.15
CA VAL A 280 9.23 1.88 -0.97
C VAL A 280 8.57 0.84 -0.08
N ALA A 281 9.15 0.60 1.09
CA ALA A 281 8.58 -0.24 2.11
C ALA A 281 7.66 0.58 3.03
N ILE A 282 6.48 0.05 3.33
CA ILE A 282 5.51 0.62 4.25
C ILE A 282 5.11 -0.48 5.21
N LEU A 283 5.63 -0.41 6.43
CA LEU A 283 5.35 -1.41 7.46
C LEU A 283 4.12 -1.01 8.25
N GLY A 284 3.32 -2.01 8.65
CA GLY A 284 2.31 -1.84 9.69
C GLY A 284 2.94 -1.72 11.07
N ASP A 285 2.07 -1.73 12.08
CA ASP A 285 2.48 -1.79 13.48
C ASP A 285 3.31 -3.04 13.71
N THR A 286 4.48 -2.87 14.32
CA THR A 286 5.40 -3.97 14.53
C THR A 286 6.50 -3.67 15.53
N CYS A 287 6.96 -4.73 16.20
CA CYS A 287 8.23 -4.73 16.94
C CYS A 287 9.34 -5.57 16.29
N ASP A 288 9.01 -6.33 15.25
CA ASP A 288 9.93 -7.18 14.51
C ASP A 288 9.41 -7.46 13.08
N ALA A 289 10.14 -6.96 12.09
CA ALA A 289 9.86 -7.18 10.67
C ALA A 289 10.90 -8.11 10.00
N SER A 290 11.61 -8.93 10.79
CA SER A 290 12.70 -9.77 10.29
C SER A 290 12.26 -10.80 9.23
N GLU A 291 11.04 -11.34 9.32
CA GLU A 291 10.48 -12.23 8.28
C GLU A 291 10.43 -11.58 6.91
N MET A 292 10.23 -10.26 6.87
CA MET A 292 10.10 -9.50 5.64
C MET A 292 11.46 -9.02 5.09
N ARG A 293 12.57 -9.27 5.79
CA ARG A 293 13.92 -8.79 5.41
C ARG A 293 14.27 -8.99 3.93
N PRO A 294 14.00 -10.14 3.28
CA PRO A 294 14.29 -10.33 1.85
C PRO A 294 13.63 -9.26 0.95
N LEU A 295 12.43 -8.79 1.31
CA LEU A 295 11.75 -7.71 0.60
C LEU A 295 12.26 -6.32 1.00
N LEU A 296 12.85 -6.14 2.18
CA LEU A 296 13.20 -4.82 2.70
C LEU A 296 14.63 -4.38 2.38
N GLU A 297 15.51 -5.33 2.09
CA GLU A 297 16.92 -5.08 1.82
C GLU A 297 17.10 -4.08 0.66
N GLY A 298 17.84 -3.00 0.93
CA GLY A 298 18.20 -1.98 -0.06
C GLY A 298 17.04 -1.09 -0.53
N CYS A 299 15.89 -1.09 0.14
CA CYS A 299 14.78 -0.19 -0.19
C CYS A 299 15.22 1.29 -0.16
N ASP A 300 14.73 2.08 -1.12
CA ASP A 300 15.03 3.51 -1.20
C ASP A 300 14.39 4.26 -0.03
N VAL A 301 13.15 3.91 0.31
CA VAL A 301 12.40 4.51 1.41
C VAL A 301 11.76 3.42 2.25
N MET A 302 11.80 3.58 3.57
CA MET A 302 11.04 2.77 4.51
C MET A 302 10.19 3.68 5.39
N VAL A 303 8.90 3.38 5.49
CA VAL A 303 7.98 3.94 6.48
C VAL A 303 7.85 2.91 7.61
N HIS A 304 8.21 3.31 8.83
CA HIS A 304 8.22 2.44 10.00
C HIS A 304 7.51 3.11 11.18
N GLU A 305 6.76 2.35 11.96
CA GLU A 305 6.19 2.85 13.21
C GLU A 305 7.29 3.15 14.24
N ALA A 306 7.06 4.17 15.07
CA ALA A 306 7.88 4.48 16.22
C ALA A 306 6.99 4.94 17.37
N THR A 307 6.07 4.06 17.79
CA THR A 307 5.02 4.36 18.77
C THR A 307 5.58 4.94 20.06
N VAL A 308 6.74 4.44 20.52
CA VAL A 308 7.43 4.95 21.70
C VAL A 308 8.69 5.70 21.27
N ALA A 309 8.84 6.96 21.66
CA ALA A 309 10.00 7.76 21.28
C ALA A 309 11.30 7.20 21.87
N GLY A 310 11.30 6.77 23.13
CA GLY A 310 12.53 6.31 23.80
C GLY A 310 13.42 7.47 24.29
N LEU A 311 12.82 8.59 24.71
CA LEU A 311 13.58 9.75 25.19
C LEU A 311 14.29 9.43 26.52
N LYS A 312 15.41 10.10 26.79
CA LYS A 312 16.28 9.77 27.95
C LYS A 312 15.54 9.81 29.28
N ARG A 313 14.59 10.73 29.43
CA ARG A 313 13.78 10.90 30.64
C ARG A 313 12.74 9.81 30.88
N GLU A 314 12.39 9.02 29.86
CA GLU A 314 11.30 8.04 29.93
C GLU A 314 11.72 6.69 30.50
N GLN A 315 13.03 6.42 30.61
CA GLN A 315 13.56 5.12 31.09
C GLN A 315 12.85 3.93 30.41
N VAL A 316 12.72 4.00 29.08
CA VAL A 316 11.96 3.02 28.30
C VAL A 316 12.60 1.64 28.38
N ASN A 317 11.80 0.63 28.69
CA ASN A 317 12.16 -0.79 28.58
C ASN A 317 11.70 -1.31 27.22
N GLU A 318 12.65 -1.57 26.31
CA GLU A 318 12.34 -2.03 24.94
C GLU A 318 11.73 -3.44 24.90
N GLU A 319 11.99 -4.31 25.88
CA GLU A 319 11.34 -5.63 25.96
C GLU A 319 9.83 -5.48 26.19
N ARG A 320 9.41 -4.52 27.03
CA ARG A 320 7.99 -4.21 27.22
C ARG A 320 7.35 -3.61 25.97
N VAL A 321 8.09 -2.75 25.25
CA VAL A 321 7.64 -2.17 23.98
C VAL A 321 7.45 -3.28 22.94
N ARG A 322 8.41 -4.20 22.82
CA ARG A 322 8.29 -5.40 21.98
C ARG A 322 7.11 -6.28 22.37
N ALA A 323 6.90 -6.52 23.66
CA ALA A 323 5.78 -7.30 24.15
C ALA A 323 4.42 -6.66 23.85
N SER A 324 4.35 -5.32 23.72
CA SER A 324 3.15 -4.62 23.23
C SER A 324 2.99 -4.63 21.71
N GLY A 325 3.91 -5.27 20.97
CA GLY A 325 3.88 -5.37 19.51
C GLY A 325 4.33 -4.10 18.78
N HIS A 326 5.01 -3.17 19.46
CA HIS A 326 5.40 -1.88 18.90
C HIS A 326 6.92 -1.63 18.92
N SER A 327 7.36 -0.56 18.28
CA SER A 327 8.77 -0.16 18.17
C SER A 327 9.10 1.14 18.88
N THR A 328 10.35 1.24 19.35
CA THR A 328 10.96 2.53 19.66
C THR A 328 11.55 3.19 18.41
N ILE A 329 11.86 4.50 18.48
CA ILE A 329 12.67 5.18 17.44
C ILE A 329 13.98 4.42 17.19
N ARG A 330 14.64 3.97 18.25
CA ARG A 330 15.91 3.25 18.15
C ARG A 330 15.73 1.92 17.42
N MET A 331 14.76 1.11 17.83
CA MET A 331 14.45 -0.17 17.20
C MET A 331 14.19 -0.01 15.69
N ALA A 332 13.34 0.94 15.31
CA ALA A 332 13.01 1.22 13.91
C ALA A 332 14.24 1.66 13.10
N CYS A 333 15.06 2.57 13.67
CA CYS A 333 16.26 3.07 13.00
C CYS A 333 17.33 1.98 12.83
N GLU A 334 17.58 1.18 13.86
CA GLU A 334 18.55 0.09 13.83
C GLU A 334 18.15 -0.99 12.83
N PHE A 335 16.86 -1.35 12.81
CA PHE A 335 16.33 -2.30 11.85
C PHE A 335 16.47 -1.78 10.41
N ALA A 336 16.01 -0.55 10.12
CA ALA A 336 16.14 0.05 8.79
C ALA A 336 17.59 0.14 8.32
N ARG A 337 18.52 0.53 9.22
CA ARG A 337 19.96 0.55 8.93
C ARG A 337 20.49 -0.84 8.62
N SER A 338 20.06 -1.86 9.37
CA SER A 338 20.47 -3.24 9.13
C SER A 338 19.95 -3.82 7.81
N CYS A 339 18.93 -3.20 7.21
CA CYS A 339 18.40 -3.55 5.88
C CYS A 339 18.97 -2.65 4.77
N ASN A 340 20.00 -1.84 5.05
CA ASN A 340 20.61 -0.90 4.10
C ASN A 340 19.62 0.07 3.44
N VAL A 341 18.59 0.51 4.18
CA VAL A 341 17.60 1.48 3.69
C VAL A 341 18.24 2.85 3.50
N ARG A 342 17.91 3.53 2.39
CA ARG A 342 18.50 4.85 2.06
C ARG A 342 17.85 6.01 2.81
N ARG A 343 16.54 5.95 3.02
CA ARG A 343 15.72 6.98 3.67
C ARG A 343 14.67 6.36 4.60
N LEU A 344 14.61 6.82 5.85
CA LEU A 344 13.65 6.33 6.84
C LEU A 344 12.62 7.42 7.21
N LEU A 345 11.34 7.08 7.18
CA LEU A 345 10.24 7.94 7.61
C LEU A 345 9.55 7.28 8.80
N LEU A 346 9.63 7.92 9.96
CA LEU A 346 9.02 7.42 11.20
C LEU A 346 7.61 7.99 11.34
N THR A 347 6.65 7.14 11.70
CA THR A 347 5.23 7.52 11.88
C THR A 347 4.62 6.79 13.09
N HIS A 348 3.30 6.90 13.25
CA HIS A 348 2.53 6.16 14.23
C HIS A 348 2.98 6.46 15.65
N PHE A 349 3.03 7.74 16.01
CA PHE A 349 3.55 8.18 17.32
C PHE A 349 2.46 8.12 18.39
N SER A 350 2.82 7.67 19.60
CA SER A 350 1.90 7.72 20.75
C SER A 350 1.41 9.16 21.01
N ALA A 351 0.12 9.29 21.31
CA ALA A 351 -0.54 10.55 21.65
C ALA A 351 0.10 11.33 22.83
N ARG A 352 1.03 10.72 23.57
CA ARG A 352 1.82 11.39 24.62
C ARG A 352 2.85 12.39 24.06
N TYR A 353 3.24 12.26 22.80
CA TYR A 353 4.25 13.12 22.19
C TYR A 353 3.61 14.31 21.48
N SER A 354 4.05 15.50 21.85
CA SER A 354 3.64 16.78 21.26
C SER A 354 4.81 17.47 20.55
N SER A 355 4.57 18.63 19.95
CA SER A 355 5.62 19.46 19.32
C SER A 355 6.81 19.77 20.24
N GLN A 356 6.60 19.77 21.56
CA GLN A 356 7.68 19.97 22.55
C GLN A 356 8.72 18.84 22.56
N HIS A 357 8.37 17.66 22.05
CA HIS A 357 9.23 16.47 22.03
C HIS A 357 9.97 16.32 20.70
N GLU A 358 9.52 16.99 19.64
CA GLU A 358 9.90 16.71 18.26
C GLU A 358 11.40 16.92 18.00
N ALA A 359 11.99 17.95 18.59
CA ALA A 359 13.42 18.22 18.46
C ALA A 359 14.29 17.10 19.08
N GLU A 360 13.91 16.60 20.25
CA GLU A 360 14.63 15.50 20.94
C GLU A 360 14.45 14.18 20.19
N MET A 361 13.22 13.89 19.73
CA MET A 361 12.91 12.72 18.90
C MET A 361 13.74 12.73 17.59
N LYS A 362 13.87 13.89 16.94
CA LYS A 362 14.65 14.02 15.71
C LYS A 362 16.14 13.79 15.95
N GLN A 363 16.69 14.34 17.04
CA GLN A 363 18.08 14.08 17.42
C GLN A 363 18.33 12.60 17.69
N LEU A 364 17.42 11.94 18.42
CA LEU A 364 17.50 10.50 18.68
C LEU A 364 17.43 9.68 17.39
N ALA A 365 16.52 10.02 16.47
CA ALA A 365 16.37 9.33 15.20
C ALA A 365 17.65 9.44 14.35
N VAL A 366 18.21 10.65 14.20
CA VAL A 366 19.46 10.87 13.45
C VAL A 366 20.62 10.10 14.07
N ALA A 367 20.73 10.10 15.41
CA ALA A 367 21.77 9.35 16.10
C ALA A 367 21.63 7.83 15.93
N ALA A 368 20.41 7.29 16.03
CA ALA A 368 20.14 5.85 15.91
C ALA A 368 20.25 5.35 14.47
N PHE A 369 19.79 6.13 13.49
CA PHE A 369 19.89 5.79 12.07
C PHE A 369 21.31 5.97 11.52
N GLY A 370 22.09 6.87 12.14
CA GLY A 370 23.47 7.17 11.75
C GLY A 370 23.60 8.17 10.59
N SER A 371 22.49 8.76 10.14
CA SER A 371 22.49 9.82 9.12
C SER A 371 21.30 10.76 9.27
N SER A 372 21.35 11.93 8.62
CA SER A 372 20.21 12.84 8.51
C SER A 372 19.12 12.36 7.53
N ASN A 373 19.30 11.20 6.89
CA ASN A 373 18.30 10.61 5.99
C ASN A 373 17.17 9.90 6.77
N VAL A 374 16.75 10.48 7.88
CA VAL A 374 15.59 10.06 8.67
C VAL A 374 14.70 11.28 8.95
N ALA A 375 13.39 11.10 8.90
CA ALA A 375 12.42 12.13 9.20
C ALA A 375 11.29 11.62 10.10
N LEU A 376 10.74 12.51 10.92
CA LEU A 376 9.51 12.26 11.66
C LEU A 376 8.35 12.76 10.80
N ALA A 377 7.43 11.88 10.44
CA ALA A 377 6.26 12.25 9.69
C ALA A 377 5.31 13.11 10.55
N SER A 378 4.62 14.04 9.91
CA SER A 378 3.49 14.75 10.46
C SER A 378 2.30 14.60 9.54
N ASP A 379 1.11 14.89 10.03
CA ASP A 379 -0.04 15.01 9.14
C ASP A 379 0.24 16.06 8.06
N PHE A 380 -0.15 15.74 6.82
CA PHE A 380 0.12 16.50 5.61
C PHE A 380 1.60 16.58 5.18
N PHE A 381 2.53 15.91 5.87
CA PHE A 381 3.91 15.73 5.40
C PHE A 381 3.90 14.97 4.07
N SER A 382 4.73 15.41 3.12
CA SER A 382 4.92 14.72 1.84
C SER A 382 6.39 14.49 1.54
N GLU A 383 6.69 13.36 0.90
CA GLU A 383 8.03 12.97 0.47
C GLU A 383 7.95 12.49 -0.99
N VAL A 384 8.79 13.06 -1.85
CA VAL A 384 8.95 12.58 -3.24
C VAL A 384 9.89 11.38 -3.22
N VAL A 385 9.43 10.24 -3.73
CA VAL A 385 10.16 8.97 -3.71
C VAL A 385 10.53 8.47 -5.12
N LEU A 386 10.02 9.14 -6.16
CA LEU A 386 10.49 9.09 -7.54
C LEU A 386 10.39 10.48 -8.18
#